data_AF-A0A4Q3AA68-F1
#
_entry.id   AF-A0A4Q3AA68-F1
#
_cell.length_a   1.000
_cell.length_b   1.000
_cell.length_c   1.000
_cell.angle_alpha   90.00
_cell.angle_beta   90.00
_cell.angle_gamma   90.00
#
_symmetry.space_group_name_H-M   'P 1'
#
loop_
_entity.id
_entity.type
_entity.pdbx_description
1 polymer ?
#
loop_
_entity_poly.entity_id
_entity_poly.type
_entity_poly.pdbx_seq_one_letter_code
_entity_poly.pdbx_strand_id
1 'polypeptide(L)'
;MTEDDAIERFGLPAAKEDRLEVISLLDGELAKLPAGEADESLIKCLAAQLFSIGEVEDSLRIWQAKSASFDLMCGLKVQFLCDAGIEQTREYLAGHASEGAKEALKYLDECIAADDFAGWSPEQWLERTRRYYGMA
;
A
#
# COMPACT_ATOMS: atom_id res chain seq x y z
N MET A 1 3.17 12.45 -13.80
CA MET A 1 2.01 12.53 -12.89
C MET A 1 2.58 12.72 -11.51
N THR A 2 2.05 13.65 -10.73
CA THR A 2 2.40 13.86 -9.32
C THR A 2 1.42 13.12 -8.41
N GLU A 3 1.64 13.12 -7.10
CA GLU A 3 0.64 12.63 -6.13
C GLU A 3 -0.65 13.45 -6.15
N ASP A 4 -0.58 14.78 -6.34
CA ASP A 4 -1.75 15.65 -6.47
C ASP A 4 -2.58 15.29 -7.71
N ASP A 5 -1.93 15.06 -8.86
CA ASP A 5 -2.60 14.60 -10.09
C ASP A 5 -3.31 13.26 -9.85
N ALA A 6 -2.69 12.34 -9.09
CA ALA A 6 -3.25 11.03 -8.78
C ALA A 6 -4.46 11.12 -7.85
N ILE A 7 -4.42 12.00 -6.84
CA ILE A 7 -5.54 12.28 -5.94
C ILE A 7 -6.70 12.92 -6.69
N GLU A 8 -6.46 13.91 -7.54
CA GLU A 8 -7.51 14.53 -8.37
C GLU A 8 -8.16 13.50 -9.30
N ARG A 9 -7.34 12.61 -9.86
CA ARG A 9 -7.80 11.64 -10.86
C ARG A 9 -8.57 10.48 -10.28
N PHE A 10 -8.03 9.80 -9.28
CA PHE A 10 -8.62 8.57 -8.75
C PHE A 10 -9.35 8.79 -7.43
N GLY A 11 -9.05 9.88 -6.71
CA GLY A 11 -9.53 10.08 -5.36
C GLY A 11 -8.84 9.17 -4.34
N LEU A 12 -9.39 9.16 -3.12
CA LEU A 12 -9.00 8.30 -2.02
C LEU A 12 -10.19 8.22 -1.05
N PRO A 13 -11.12 7.25 -1.17
CA PRO A 13 -10.92 5.99 -1.86
C PRO A 13 -10.92 6.13 -3.38
N ALA A 14 -10.08 5.32 -4.02
CA ALA A 14 -10.10 5.11 -5.45
C ALA A 14 -11.25 4.18 -5.84
N ALA A 15 -11.78 4.36 -7.06
CA ALA A 15 -12.82 3.49 -7.58
C ALA A 15 -12.25 2.12 -7.97
N LYS A 16 -13.05 1.05 -7.84
CA LYS A 16 -12.59 -0.31 -8.18
C LYS A 16 -12.23 -0.44 -9.66
N GLU A 17 -12.90 0.33 -10.51
CA GLU A 17 -12.69 0.38 -11.96
C GLU A 17 -11.30 0.91 -12.32
N ASP A 18 -10.72 1.76 -11.47
CA ASP A 18 -9.40 2.36 -11.68
C ASP A 18 -8.25 1.46 -11.24
N ARG A 19 -8.53 0.35 -10.54
CA ARG A 19 -7.53 -0.52 -9.92
C ARG A 19 -6.40 -0.92 -10.86
N LEU A 20 -6.73 -1.37 -12.07
CA LEU A 20 -5.72 -1.83 -13.03
C LEU A 20 -4.81 -0.69 -13.49
N GLU A 21 -5.34 0.53 -13.59
CA GLU A 21 -4.55 1.70 -13.94
C GLU A 21 -3.65 2.12 -12.77
N VAL A 22 -4.17 2.16 -11.55
CA VAL A 22 -3.37 2.46 -10.34
C VAL A 22 -2.22 1.45 -10.20
N ILE A 23 -2.47 0.15 -10.42
CA ILE A 23 -1.43 -0.88 -10.45
C ILE A 23 -0.39 -0.57 -11.53
N SER A 24 -0.83 -0.28 -12.76
CA SER A 24 0.09 -0.01 -13.87
C SER A 24 0.97 1.21 -13.62
N LEU A 25 0.44 2.24 -12.96
CA LEU A 25 1.19 3.44 -12.60
C LEU A 25 2.18 3.14 -11.48
N LEU A 26 1.78 2.35 -10.47
CA LEU A 26 2.65 1.95 -9.37
C LEU A 26 3.84 1.14 -9.88
N ASP A 27 3.58 0.11 -10.70
CA ASP A 27 4.61 -0.73 -11.30
C ASP A 27 5.57 0.11 -12.18
N GLY A 28 5.02 1.11 -12.89
CA GLY A 28 5.78 2.05 -13.69
C GLY A 28 6.74 2.92 -12.87
N GLU A 29 6.31 3.43 -11.71
CA GLU A 29 7.19 4.19 -10.81
C GLU A 29 8.23 3.29 -10.14
N LEU A 30 7.86 2.10 -9.70
CA LEU A 30 8.81 1.14 -9.10
C LEU A 30 9.92 0.75 -10.08
N ALA A 31 9.61 0.61 -11.38
CA ALA A 31 10.59 0.32 -12.41
C ALA A 31 11.62 1.45 -12.62
N LYS A 32 11.32 2.68 -12.21
CA LYS A 32 12.23 3.85 -12.31
C LYS A 32 13.18 3.98 -11.12
N LEU A 33 12.94 3.27 -10.02
CA LEU A 33 13.76 3.35 -8.80
C LEU A 33 15.25 3.10 -9.06
N PRO A 34 15.68 2.08 -9.84
CA PRO A 34 17.09 1.84 -10.09
C PRO A 34 17.81 2.98 -10.83
N ALA A 35 17.08 3.77 -11.61
CA ALA A 35 17.60 4.93 -12.32
C ALA A 35 17.61 6.21 -11.45
N GLY A 36 16.99 6.17 -10.26
CA GLY A 36 16.82 7.35 -9.41
C GLY A 36 15.80 8.36 -9.96
N GLU A 37 14.89 7.91 -10.82
CA GLU A 37 13.90 8.75 -11.50
C GLU A 37 12.47 8.57 -10.96
N ALA A 38 12.28 7.66 -10.00
CA ALA A 38 10.99 7.39 -9.41
C ALA A 38 10.53 8.54 -8.52
N ASP A 39 9.23 8.84 -8.56
CA ASP A 39 8.59 9.71 -7.58
C ASP A 39 8.08 8.87 -6.40
N GLU A 40 8.85 8.83 -5.31
CA GLU A 40 8.47 8.06 -4.12
C GLU A 40 7.20 8.60 -3.43
N SER A 41 6.89 9.90 -3.57
CA SER A 41 5.64 10.47 -3.08
C SER A 41 4.46 9.92 -3.85
N LEU A 42 4.57 9.86 -5.18
CA LEU A 42 3.57 9.20 -6.01
C LEU A 42 3.42 7.70 -5.70
N ILE A 43 4.51 6.97 -5.47
CA ILE A 43 4.45 5.54 -5.06
C ILE A 43 3.60 5.36 -3.80
N LYS A 44 3.84 6.18 -2.76
CA LYS A 44 3.06 6.14 -1.51
C LYS A 44 1.58 6.45 -1.76
N CYS A 45 1.28 7.43 -2.62
CA CYS A 45 -0.09 7.79 -2.97
C CYS A 45 -0.82 6.65 -3.69
N LEU A 46 -0.20 6.05 -4.70
CA LEU A 46 -0.78 4.93 -5.46
C LEU A 46 -1.00 3.71 -4.57
N ALA A 47 -0.08 3.41 -3.65
CA ALA A 47 -0.28 2.34 -2.67
C ALA A 47 -1.43 2.63 -1.69
N ALA A 48 -1.61 3.89 -1.26
CA ALA A 48 -2.77 4.29 -0.48
C ALA A 48 -4.08 4.13 -1.26
N GLN A 49 -4.07 4.43 -2.56
CA GLN A 49 -5.22 4.23 -3.45
C GLN A 49 -5.55 2.74 -3.61
N LEU A 50 -4.56 1.86 -3.79
CA LEU A 50 -4.79 0.41 -3.78
C LEU A 50 -5.36 -0.07 -2.44
N PHE A 51 -4.78 0.36 -1.32
CA PHE A 51 -5.33 0.06 0.00
C PHE A 51 -6.80 0.50 0.14
N SER A 52 -7.16 1.64 -0.44
CA SER A 52 -8.53 2.15 -0.34
C SER A 52 -9.57 1.37 -1.16
N ILE A 53 -9.12 0.55 -2.12
CA ILE A 53 -9.98 -0.29 -2.97
C ILE A 53 -10.42 -1.55 -2.21
N GLY A 54 -9.59 -2.07 -1.31
CA GLY A 54 -9.95 -3.20 -0.43
C GLY A 54 -9.84 -4.58 -1.07
N GLU A 55 -8.92 -4.76 -2.02
CA GLU A 55 -8.66 -6.04 -2.69
C GLU A 55 -7.39 -6.67 -2.10
N VAL A 56 -7.55 -7.79 -1.39
CA VAL A 56 -6.46 -8.45 -0.64
C VAL A 56 -5.24 -8.78 -1.51
N GLU A 57 -5.43 -9.00 -2.81
CA GLU A 57 -4.36 -9.26 -3.77
C GLU A 57 -3.37 -8.09 -3.90
N ASP A 58 -3.79 -6.87 -3.57
CA ASP A 58 -2.95 -5.68 -3.61
C ASP A 58 -1.98 -5.61 -2.44
N SER A 59 -2.21 -6.36 -1.36
CA SER A 59 -1.27 -6.47 -0.23
C SER A 59 0.16 -6.84 -0.67
N LEU A 60 0.32 -7.72 -1.67
CA LEU A 60 1.62 -8.09 -2.21
C LEU A 60 2.27 -6.98 -3.04
N ARG A 61 1.47 -6.21 -3.79
CA ARG A 61 1.98 -5.07 -4.58
C ARG A 61 2.41 -3.93 -3.66
N ILE A 62 1.61 -3.66 -2.63
CA ILE A 62 1.92 -2.67 -1.60
C ILE A 62 3.18 -3.11 -0.82
N TRP A 63 3.34 -4.41 -0.54
CA TRP A 63 4.59 -4.93 0.04
C TRP A 63 5.80 -4.70 -0.88
N GLN A 64 5.67 -5.01 -2.17
CA GLN A 64 6.74 -4.77 -3.15
C GLN A 64 7.16 -3.30 -3.11
N ALA A 65 6.20 -2.37 -3.15
CA ALA A 65 6.46 -0.94 -3.04
C ALA A 65 7.17 -0.58 -1.73
N LYS A 66 6.65 -1.05 -0.58
CA LYS A 66 7.28 -0.84 0.74
C LYS A 66 8.72 -1.33 0.79
N SER A 67 9.01 -2.48 0.19
CA SER A 67 10.34 -3.10 0.24
C SER A 67 11.33 -2.58 -0.80
N ALA A 68 10.91 -1.71 -1.72
CA ALA A 68 11.69 -1.35 -2.89
C ALA A 68 12.87 -0.40 -2.60
N SER A 69 12.77 0.43 -1.56
CA SER A 69 13.85 1.31 -1.09
C SER A 69 13.81 1.47 0.43
N PHE A 70 14.89 1.98 1.03
CA PHE A 70 14.91 2.26 2.47
C PHE A 70 13.88 3.34 2.84
N ASP A 71 13.76 4.38 2.03
CA ASP A 71 12.85 5.49 2.27
C ASP A 71 11.38 5.03 2.14
N LEU A 72 11.06 4.17 1.17
CA LEU A 72 9.76 3.53 1.06
C LEU A 72 9.49 2.55 2.22
N MET A 73 10.50 1.82 2.70
CA MET A 73 10.34 0.92 3.84
C MET A 73 9.96 1.69 5.11
N CYS A 74 10.51 2.89 5.31
CA CYS A 74 10.18 3.75 6.44
C CYS A 74 8.88 4.56 6.25
N GLY A 75 8.65 5.03 5.02
CA GLY A 75 7.56 5.92 4.64
C GLY A 75 6.22 5.23 4.44
N LEU A 76 6.22 4.02 3.87
CA LEU A 76 5.02 3.23 3.64
C LEU A 76 4.78 2.29 4.83
N LYS A 77 3.72 2.58 5.58
CA LYS A 77 3.39 1.85 6.81
C LYS A 77 2.81 0.48 6.51
N VAL A 78 3.13 -0.53 7.33
CA VAL A 78 2.69 -1.93 7.11
C VAL A 78 1.17 -2.08 7.13
N GLN A 79 0.47 -1.18 7.82
CA GLN A 79 -0.98 -1.07 7.87
C GLN A 79 -1.63 -0.99 6.48
N PHE A 80 -0.93 -0.46 5.48
CA PHE A 80 -1.42 -0.42 4.10
C PHE A 80 -1.56 -1.80 3.44
N LEU A 81 -0.98 -2.88 4.00
CA LEU A 81 -1.16 -4.24 3.48
C LEU A 81 -2.52 -4.84 3.87
N CYS A 82 -3.18 -4.27 4.89
CA CYS A 82 -4.30 -4.90 5.58
C CYS A 82 -5.66 -4.33 5.16
N ASP A 83 -5.80 -3.88 3.91
CA ASP A 83 -7.02 -3.27 3.39
C ASP A 83 -8.27 -4.15 3.54
N ALA A 84 -8.14 -5.45 3.26
CA ALA A 84 -9.18 -6.45 3.49
C ALA A 84 -9.29 -6.89 4.96
N GLY A 85 -8.52 -6.28 5.86
CA GLY A 85 -8.37 -6.66 7.26
C GLY A 85 -7.18 -7.58 7.53
N ILE A 86 -6.70 -7.57 8.78
CA ILE A 86 -5.47 -8.25 9.18
C ILE A 86 -5.52 -9.75 8.89
N GLU A 87 -6.57 -10.45 9.37
CA GLU A 87 -6.65 -11.91 9.23
C GLU A 87 -6.76 -12.34 7.76
N GLN A 88 -7.59 -11.65 6.96
CA GLN A 88 -7.74 -11.98 5.54
C GLN A 88 -6.43 -11.76 4.78
N THR A 89 -5.70 -10.67 5.07
CA THR A 89 -4.37 -10.43 4.49
C THR A 89 -3.37 -11.51 4.92
N ARG A 90 -3.35 -11.91 6.20
CA ARG A 90 -2.45 -12.98 6.69
C ARG A 90 -2.74 -14.31 6.01
N GLU A 91 -4.00 -14.69 5.88
CA GLU A 91 -4.43 -15.90 5.17
C GLU A 91 -4.00 -15.87 3.70
N TYR A 92 -4.22 -14.74 3.02
CA TYR A 92 -3.81 -14.56 1.63
C TYR A 92 -2.28 -14.70 1.46
N LEU A 93 -1.49 -14.02 2.29
CA LEU A 93 -0.03 -14.09 2.24
C LEU A 93 0.50 -15.50 2.58
N ALA A 94 -0.09 -16.16 3.57
CA ALA A 94 0.27 -17.53 3.94
C ALA A 94 -0.06 -18.55 2.84
N GLY A 95 -1.13 -18.30 2.07
CA GLY A 95 -1.52 -19.12 0.92
C GLY A 95 -0.64 -18.95 -0.32
N HIS A 96 0.25 -17.95 -0.34
CA HIS A 96 1.07 -17.63 -1.51
C HIS A 96 2.52 -18.11 -1.33
N ALA A 97 3.04 -18.85 -2.31
CA ALA A 97 4.37 -19.49 -2.20
C ALA A 97 5.56 -18.55 -2.51
N SER A 98 5.31 -17.31 -2.93
CA SER A 98 6.35 -16.37 -3.33
C SER A 98 7.19 -15.92 -2.13
N GLU A 99 8.45 -15.59 -2.36
CA GLU A 99 9.32 -15.12 -1.27
C GLU A 99 8.82 -13.80 -0.69
N GLY A 100 8.38 -12.88 -1.54
CA GLY A 100 7.78 -11.62 -1.10
C GLY A 100 6.55 -11.82 -0.21
N ALA A 101 5.74 -12.86 -0.42
CA ALA A 101 4.61 -13.16 0.46
C ALA A 101 5.06 -13.62 1.86
N LYS A 102 6.09 -14.47 1.92
CA LYS A 102 6.66 -14.92 3.20
C LYS A 102 7.30 -13.76 3.97
N GLU A 103 8.03 -12.90 3.28
CA GLU A 103 8.65 -11.71 3.88
C GLU A 103 7.59 -10.73 4.39
N ALA A 104 6.55 -10.45 3.59
CA ALA A 104 5.43 -9.61 3.98
C ALA A 104 4.71 -10.18 5.22
N LEU A 105 4.41 -11.48 5.22
CA LEU A 105 3.73 -12.15 6.32
C LEU A 105 4.56 -12.09 7.59
N LYS A 106 5.86 -12.41 7.50
CA LYS A 106 6.77 -12.35 8.65
C LYS A 106 6.84 -10.93 9.23
N TYR A 107 7.01 -9.92 8.38
CA TYR A 107 7.09 -8.52 8.82
C TYR A 107 5.77 -8.06 9.45
N LEU A 108 4.63 -8.44 8.86
CA LEU A 108 3.31 -8.17 9.40
C LEU A 108 3.12 -8.80 10.78
N ASP A 109 3.45 -10.07 10.95
CA ASP A 109 3.36 -10.78 12.23
C ASP A 109 4.27 -10.14 13.30
N GLU A 110 5.48 -9.70 12.94
CA GLU A 110 6.39 -8.98 13.84
C GLU A 110 5.80 -7.62 14.29
N CYS A 111 5.21 -6.84 13.39
CA CYS A 111 4.53 -5.59 13.71
C CYS A 111 3.29 -5.80 14.58
N ILE A 112 2.49 -6.85 14.31
CA ILE A 112 1.34 -7.20 15.16
C ILE A 112 1.82 -7.55 16.57
N ALA A 113 2.88 -8.35 16.70
CA ALA A 113 3.46 -8.70 18.00
C ALA A 113 4.05 -7.50 18.75
N ALA A 114 4.45 -6.44 18.03
CA ALA A 114 4.92 -5.17 18.58
C ALA A 114 3.79 -4.17 18.92
N ASP A 115 2.53 -4.57 18.78
CA ASP A 115 1.33 -3.74 19.05
C ASP A 115 1.13 -2.57 18.06
N ASP A 116 1.74 -2.62 16.87
CA ASP A 116 1.62 -1.57 15.83
C ASP A 116 0.19 -1.44 15.26
N PHE A 117 -0.67 -2.43 15.51
CA PHE A 117 -2.07 -2.47 15.07
C PHE A 117 -3.07 -2.19 16.21
N ALA A 118 -2.60 -1.75 17.38
CA ALA A 118 -3.48 -1.41 18.50
C ALA A 118 -4.51 -0.35 18.11
N GLY A 119 -5.80 -0.70 18.22
CA GLY A 119 -6.91 0.19 17.86
C GLY A 119 -6.97 0.53 16.36
N TRP A 120 -6.28 -0.22 15.51
CA TRP A 120 -6.28 -0.01 14.07
C TRP A 120 -7.52 -0.61 13.40
N SER A 121 -8.02 0.08 12.38
CA SER A 121 -9.03 -0.44 11.45
C SER A 121 -8.79 0.14 10.04
N PRO A 122 -9.20 -0.56 8.97
CA PRO A 122 -9.05 -0.05 7.61
C PRO A 122 -9.71 1.32 7.43
N GLU A 123 -10.90 1.52 7.99
CA GLU A 123 -11.69 2.75 7.84
C GLU A 123 -11.01 3.94 8.51
N GLN A 124 -10.52 3.77 9.74
CA GLN A 124 -9.80 4.84 10.45
C GLN A 124 -8.47 5.17 9.78
N TRP A 125 -7.79 4.16 9.23
CA TRP A 125 -6.54 4.36 8.51
C TRP A 125 -6.75 5.10 7.20
N LEU A 126 -7.79 4.74 6.45
CA LEU A 126 -8.19 5.45 5.23
C LEU A 126 -8.51 6.91 5.53
N GLU A 127 -9.31 7.18 6.57
CA GLU A 127 -9.66 8.53 6.97
C GLU A 127 -8.43 9.36 7.40
N ARG A 128 -7.51 8.76 8.15
CA ARG A 128 -6.23 9.39 8.48
C ARG A 128 -5.42 9.72 7.21
N THR A 129 -5.44 8.84 6.22
CA THR A 129 -4.68 8.98 4.98
C THR A 129 -5.30 10.05 4.07
N ARG A 130 -6.64 10.11 4.00
CA ARG A 130 -7.39 11.21 3.36
C ARG A 130 -6.97 12.58 3.88
N ARG A 131 -6.90 12.73 5.20
CA ARG A 131 -6.45 13.98 5.84
C ARG A 131 -5.00 14.32 5.53
N TYR A 132 -4.13 13.32 5.44
CA TYR A 132 -2.73 13.52 5.05
C TYR A 132 -2.62 14.14 3.64
N TYR A 133 -3.47 13.70 2.71
CA TYR A 133 -3.58 14.25 1.35
C TYR A 133 -4.52 15.48 1.26
N GLY A 134 -4.90 16.09 2.37
CA GLY A 134 -5.72 17.31 2.38
C GLY A 134 -7.18 17.10 1.99
N MET A 135 -7.67 15.87 1.98
CA MET A 135 -9.07 15.55 1.69
C MET A 135 -9.93 15.67 2.97
N ALA A 136 -11.10 16.28 2.82
CA ALA A 136 -12.09 16.49 3.88
C ALA A 136 -13.09 15.32 4.00
#